data_AF-A0A522WBS9-F1
#
_entry.id   AF-A0A522WBS9-F1
#
_cell.length_a   1.000
_cell.length_b   1.000
_cell.length_c   1.000
_cell.angle_alpha   90.00
_cell.angle_beta   90.00
_cell.angle_gamma   90.00
#
_symmetry.space_group_name_H-M   'P 1'
#
loop_
_entity.id
_entity.type
_entity.pdbx_description
1 polymer ?
#
loop_
_entity_poly.entity_id
_entity_poly.type
_entity_poly.pdbx_seq_one_letter_code
_entity_poly.pdbx_strand_id
1 'polypeptide(L)'
;MAKIASLYSRGIKYKLTIAICLISIIPILACLNYIFPSVFTGFVSKANLPLVILILFFIIVLGIRVIKQIIDPLVALSRDAKLIAGGDIHRRVEIESDDEVGQVGQALNQLTAKIKESMNELKGYGTKTAQINLEIQKRIVAMSGMLQLSDLISRPASLEEIANLCVEKLQGLAGSSLGFFLRIEDGNMALKSAYGMPHGLSASINLSG
;
A
#
# COMPACT_ATOMS: atom_id res chain seq x y z
N MET A 1 -18.28 17.22 -39.86
CA MET A 1 -18.25 16.70 -38.48
C MET A 1 -16.85 16.88 -37.88
N ALA A 2 -16.41 18.13 -37.69
CA ALA A 2 -15.03 18.43 -37.28
C ALA A 2 -15.02 19.59 -36.28
N LYS A 3 -14.09 19.51 -35.31
CA LYS A 3 -13.56 20.63 -34.50
C LYS A 3 -14.24 21.03 -33.17
N ILE A 4 -14.78 20.08 -32.40
CA ILE A 4 -15.06 20.31 -30.95
C ILE A 4 -13.87 19.87 -30.05
N ALA A 5 -12.90 19.13 -30.59
CA ALA A 5 -11.79 18.54 -29.82
C ALA A 5 -10.68 19.52 -29.36
N SER A 6 -10.63 20.78 -29.83
CA SER A 6 -9.42 21.60 -29.64
C SER A 6 -9.31 22.33 -28.30
N LEU A 7 -10.35 22.31 -27.46
CA LEU A 7 -10.31 22.92 -26.12
C LEU A 7 -10.05 21.90 -25.02
N TYR A 8 -10.37 20.63 -25.25
CA TYR A 8 -10.24 19.57 -24.25
C TYR A 8 -8.79 19.28 -23.88
N SER A 9 -7.92 19.21 -24.90
CA SER A 9 -6.49 18.90 -24.79
C SER A 9 -5.61 20.12 -24.54
N ARG A 10 -6.18 21.33 -24.46
CA ARG A 10 -5.40 22.53 -24.15
C ARG A 10 -5.21 22.64 -22.65
N GLY A 11 -4.03 23.08 -22.26
CA GLY A 11 -3.65 23.15 -20.86
C GLY A 11 -4.58 24.01 -20.00
N ILE A 12 -4.61 23.72 -18.71
CA ILE A 12 -5.39 24.38 -17.67
C ILE A 12 -5.21 25.90 -17.71
N LYS A 13 -4.00 26.37 -18.01
CA LYS A 13 -3.66 27.80 -18.14
C LYS A 13 -4.53 28.47 -19.20
N TYR A 14 -4.70 27.82 -20.36
CA TYR A 14 -5.48 28.37 -21.46
C TYR A 14 -6.98 28.40 -21.14
N LYS A 15 -7.52 27.32 -20.55
CA LYS A 15 -8.92 27.26 -20.09
C LYS A 15 -9.21 28.36 -19.08
N LEU A 16 -8.28 28.59 -18.14
CA LEU A 16 -8.38 29.65 -17.14
C LEU A 16 -8.34 31.05 -17.77
N THR A 17 -7.42 31.30 -18.70
CA THR A 17 -7.36 32.59 -19.43
C THR A 17 -8.66 32.88 -20.16
N ILE A 18 -9.24 31.89 -20.85
CA ILE A 18 -10.55 32.05 -21.51
C ILE A 18 -11.63 32.40 -20.49
N ALA A 19 -11.72 31.68 -19.38
CA ALA A 19 -12.72 31.93 -18.36
C ALA A 19 -12.63 33.36 -17.79
N ILE A 20 -11.41 33.84 -17.51
CA ILE A 20 -11.17 35.21 -17.03
C ILE A 20 -11.61 36.24 -18.08
N CYS A 21 -11.27 36.01 -19.36
CA CYS A 21 -11.70 36.88 -20.45
C CYS A 21 -13.24 36.94 -20.56
N LEU A 22 -13.91 35.80 -20.45
CA LEU A 22 -15.37 35.69 -20.53
C LEU A 22 -16.07 36.39 -19.35
N ILE A 23 -15.54 36.28 -18.13
CA ILE A 23 -16.22 36.77 -16.91
C ILE A 23 -15.86 38.22 -16.58
N SER A 24 -14.68 38.70 -16.96
CA SER A 24 -14.23 40.05 -16.62
C SER A 24 -14.12 40.95 -17.85
N ILE A 25 -13.28 40.59 -18.81
CA ILE A 25 -12.88 41.52 -19.89
C ILE A 25 -14.06 41.85 -20.82
N ILE A 26 -14.80 40.83 -21.28
CA ILE A 26 -15.92 41.03 -22.21
C ILE A 26 -17.08 41.79 -21.56
N PRO A 27 -17.53 41.46 -20.33
CA PRO A 27 -18.55 42.24 -19.62
C PRO A 27 -18.15 43.69 -19.36
N ILE A 28 -16.89 43.93 -18.95
CA ILE A 28 -16.41 45.28 -18.69
C ILE A 28 -16.40 46.11 -19.98
N LEU A 29 -15.91 45.55 -21.08
CA LEU A 29 -15.91 46.24 -22.39
C LEU A 29 -17.32 46.50 -22.90
N ALA A 30 -18.23 45.53 -22.79
CA ALA A 30 -19.63 45.69 -23.18
C ALA A 30 -20.32 46.77 -22.32
N CYS A 31 -20.01 46.79 -21.02
CA CYS A 31 -20.55 47.78 -20.11
C CYS A 31 -20.04 49.19 -20.45
N LEU A 32 -18.73 49.36 -20.65
CA LEU A 32 -18.11 50.66 -20.94
C LEU A 32 -18.55 51.23 -22.30
N ASN A 33 -18.64 50.38 -23.33
CA ASN A 33 -18.91 50.82 -24.70
C ASN A 33 -20.41 50.94 -25.00
N TYR A 34 -21.25 50.06 -24.43
CA TYR A 34 -22.66 49.99 -24.80
C TYR A 34 -23.60 50.45 -23.69
N ILE A 35 -23.37 50.01 -22.44
CA ILE A 35 -24.28 50.29 -21.33
C ILE A 35 -24.07 51.71 -20.79
N PHE A 36 -22.82 52.14 -20.59
CA PHE A 36 -22.52 53.46 -20.03
C PHE A 36 -23.01 54.62 -20.90
N PRO A 37 -22.78 54.64 -22.24
CA PRO A 37 -23.29 55.72 -23.08
C PRO A 37 -24.81 55.69 -23.23
N SER A 38 -25.42 54.50 -23.35
CA SER A 38 -26.88 54.39 -23.49
C SER A 38 -27.66 54.88 -22.27
N VAL A 39 -27.08 54.75 -21.07
CA VAL A 39 -27.67 55.26 -19.82
C VAL A 39 -27.41 56.76 -19.63
N PHE A 40 -26.20 57.24 -19.97
CA PHE A 40 -25.77 58.60 -19.61
C PHE A 40 -25.99 59.64 -20.71
N THR A 41 -25.74 59.30 -21.98
CA THR A 41 -25.81 60.27 -23.09
C THR A 41 -27.07 60.17 -23.92
N GLY A 42 -27.92 59.14 -23.70
CA GLY A 42 -29.24 59.00 -24.35
C GLY A 42 -29.20 58.83 -25.88
N PHE A 43 -28.02 58.69 -26.49
CA PHE A 43 -27.82 58.76 -27.94
C PHE A 43 -27.94 57.39 -28.65
N VAL A 44 -27.95 56.29 -27.91
CA VAL A 44 -28.05 54.92 -28.45
C VAL A 44 -29.49 54.41 -28.30
N SER A 45 -30.06 53.87 -29.39
CA SER A 45 -31.43 53.36 -29.40
C SER A 45 -31.61 52.24 -28.34
N LYS A 46 -32.50 52.47 -27.37
CA LYS A 46 -32.77 51.57 -26.23
C LYS A 46 -33.25 50.16 -26.64
N ALA A 47 -33.64 49.98 -27.90
CA ALA A 47 -34.14 48.73 -28.45
C ALA A 47 -33.13 47.56 -28.38
N ASN A 48 -31.81 47.84 -28.43
CA ASN A 48 -30.78 46.79 -28.46
C ASN A 48 -30.26 46.37 -27.07
N LEU A 49 -30.58 47.13 -26.03
CA LEU A 49 -30.13 46.91 -24.65
C LEU A 49 -30.50 45.52 -24.09
N PRO A 50 -31.74 45.00 -24.24
CA PRO A 50 -32.07 43.65 -23.73
C PRO A 50 -31.28 42.54 -24.44
N LEU A 51 -30.98 42.71 -25.73
CA LEU A 51 -30.20 41.73 -26.49
C LEU A 51 -28.75 41.66 -25.99
N VAL A 52 -28.12 42.80 -25.70
CA VAL A 52 -26.76 42.85 -25.16
C VAL A 52 -26.69 42.19 -23.78
N ILE A 53 -27.67 42.47 -22.91
CA ILE A 53 -27.76 41.82 -21.59
C ILE A 53 -27.90 40.31 -21.75
N LEU A 54 -28.75 39.84 -22.67
CA LEU A 54 -28.96 38.42 -22.92
C LEU A 54 -27.65 37.73 -23.37
N ILE A 55 -26.94 38.34 -24.32
CA ILE A 55 -25.64 37.81 -24.79
C ILE A 55 -24.64 37.75 -23.64
N LEU A 56 -24.60 38.79 -22.81
CA LEU A 56 -23.69 38.84 -21.67
C LEU A 56 -23.98 37.76 -20.64
N PHE A 57 -25.26 37.51 -20.38
CA PHE A 57 -25.69 36.42 -19.51
C PHE A 57 -25.14 35.08 -20.00
N PHE A 58 -25.28 34.76 -21.29
CA PHE A 58 -24.74 33.51 -21.86
C PHE A 58 -23.21 33.42 -21.77
N ILE A 59 -22.50 34.53 -21.99
CA ILE A 59 -21.03 34.61 -21.89
C ILE A 59 -20.58 34.30 -20.46
N ILE A 60 -21.24 34.88 -19.46
CA ILE A 60 -20.93 34.64 -18.04
C ILE A 60 -21.20 33.18 -17.68
N VAL A 61 -22.36 32.62 -18.08
CA VAL A 61 -22.70 31.21 -17.83
C VAL A 61 -21.66 30.28 -18.44
N LEU A 62 -21.20 30.56 -19.66
CA LEU A 62 -20.15 29.78 -20.32
C LEU A 62 -18.82 29.87 -19.57
N GLY A 63 -18.43 31.07 -19.13
CA GLY A 63 -17.22 31.27 -18.32
C GLY A 63 -17.25 30.45 -17.01
N ILE A 64 -18.37 30.49 -16.28
CA ILE A 64 -18.55 29.70 -15.05
C ILE A 64 -18.43 28.20 -15.33
N ARG A 65 -19.00 27.73 -16.45
CA ARG A 65 -18.92 26.31 -16.84
C ARG A 65 -17.47 25.87 -17.08
N VAL A 66 -16.65 26.71 -17.73
CA VAL A 66 -15.23 26.43 -17.94
C VAL A 66 -14.47 26.38 -16.61
N ILE A 67 -14.76 27.26 -15.67
CA ILE A 67 -14.14 27.24 -14.33
C ILE A 67 -14.47 25.94 -13.60
N LYS A 68 -15.73 25.51 -13.61
CA LYS A 68 -16.15 24.27 -12.95
C LYS A 68 -15.42 23.04 -13.51
N GLN A 69 -15.21 22.97 -14.83
CA GLN A 69 -14.42 21.90 -15.46
C GLN A 69 -12.98 21.81 -14.97
N ILE A 70 -12.44 22.87 -14.35
CA ILE A 70 -11.09 22.89 -13.77
C ILE A 70 -11.14 22.59 -12.27
N ILE A 71 -12.05 23.26 -11.54
CA ILE A 71 -12.09 23.19 -10.08
C ILE A 71 -12.60 21.83 -9.60
N ASP A 72 -13.65 21.29 -10.22
CA ASP A 72 -14.27 20.03 -9.78
C ASP A 72 -13.27 18.85 -9.79
N PRO A 73 -12.50 18.59 -10.87
CA PRO A 73 -11.50 17.52 -10.86
C PRO A 73 -10.34 17.80 -9.90
N LEU A 74 -9.97 19.07 -9.68
CA LEU A 74 -8.91 19.43 -8.72
C LEU A 74 -9.33 19.13 -7.27
N VAL A 75 -10.59 19.43 -6.93
CA VAL A 75 -11.16 19.11 -5.61
C VAL A 75 -11.27 17.60 -5.42
N ALA A 76 -11.70 16.86 -6.45
CA ALA A 76 -11.75 15.41 -6.41
C ALA A 76 -10.35 14.81 -6.18
N LEU A 77 -9.35 15.28 -6.92
CA LEU A 77 -7.96 14.86 -6.79
C LEU A 77 -7.40 15.14 -5.38
N SER A 78 -7.69 16.31 -4.82
CA SER A 78 -7.29 16.67 -3.46
C SER A 78 -7.92 15.76 -2.40
N ARG A 79 -9.22 15.46 -2.57
CA ARG A 79 -9.93 14.54 -1.68
C ARG A 79 -9.34 13.13 -1.75
N ASP A 80 -9.07 12.64 -2.95
CA ASP A 80 -8.53 11.30 -3.15
C ASP A 80 -7.10 11.19 -2.60
N ALA A 81 -6.27 12.24 -2.79
CA ALA A 81 -4.95 12.32 -2.17
C ALA A 81 -5.00 12.25 -0.63
N LYS A 82 -5.97 12.94 0.01
CA LYS A 82 -6.15 12.87 1.47
C LYS A 82 -6.52 11.46 1.94
N LEU A 83 -7.34 10.74 1.18
CA LEU A 83 -7.75 9.37 1.52
C LEU A 83 -6.59 8.37 1.34
N ILE A 84 -5.81 8.52 0.27
CA ILE A 84 -4.57 7.74 0.06
C ILE A 84 -3.59 8.01 1.22
N ALA A 85 -3.41 9.27 1.61
CA ALA A 85 -2.57 9.63 2.76
C ALA A 85 -3.11 9.08 4.10
N GLY A 86 -4.42 8.86 4.21
CA GLY A 86 -5.07 8.19 5.34
C GLY A 86 -4.90 6.67 5.36
N GLY A 87 -4.27 6.07 4.35
CA GLY A 87 -3.98 4.63 4.27
C GLY A 87 -4.83 3.85 3.27
N ASP A 88 -5.80 4.49 2.60
CA ASP A 88 -6.58 3.83 1.54
C ASP A 88 -5.82 3.82 0.20
N ILE A 89 -4.80 2.96 0.12
CA ILE A 89 -3.92 2.81 -1.06
C ILE A 89 -4.48 1.86 -2.13
N HIS A 90 -5.69 1.32 -1.93
CA HIS A 90 -6.37 0.50 -2.94
C HIS A 90 -7.19 1.34 -3.91
N ARG A 91 -7.42 2.61 -3.57
CA ARG A 91 -8.17 3.54 -4.38
C ARG A 91 -7.38 4.00 -5.60
N ARG A 92 -8.08 4.16 -6.72
CA ARG A 92 -7.53 4.73 -7.96
C ARG A 92 -8.20 6.05 -8.24
N VAL A 93 -7.40 7.05 -8.59
CA VAL A 93 -7.89 8.35 -9.06
C VAL A 93 -8.38 8.18 -10.50
N GLU A 94 -9.63 8.54 -10.75
CA GLU A 94 -10.19 8.58 -12.10
C GLU A 94 -9.64 9.79 -12.86
N ILE A 95 -9.20 9.56 -14.09
CA ILE A 95 -8.52 10.57 -14.91
C ILE A 95 -9.43 10.90 -16.07
N GLU A 96 -10.19 11.98 -15.92
CA GLU A 96 -11.09 12.45 -16.96
C GLU A 96 -10.37 13.41 -17.92
N SER A 97 -9.37 14.16 -17.45
CA SER A 97 -8.70 15.19 -18.26
C SER A 97 -7.40 14.71 -18.90
N ASP A 98 -7.12 15.17 -20.12
CA ASP A 98 -5.85 14.93 -20.84
C ASP A 98 -4.84 16.09 -20.68
N ASP A 99 -5.14 17.06 -19.81
CA ASP A 99 -4.29 18.23 -19.57
C ASP A 99 -3.41 18.06 -18.32
N GLU A 100 -2.85 19.16 -17.80
CA GLU A 100 -1.99 19.15 -16.61
C GLU A 100 -2.71 18.59 -15.38
N VAL A 101 -4.04 18.76 -15.25
CA VAL A 101 -4.80 18.15 -14.14
C VAL A 101 -4.76 16.62 -14.26
N GLY A 102 -4.92 16.12 -15.48
CA GLY A 102 -4.80 14.70 -15.79
C GLY A 102 -3.42 14.13 -15.46
N GLN A 103 -2.37 14.87 -15.81
CA GLN A 103 -0.98 14.48 -15.51
C GLN A 103 -0.72 14.37 -14.00
N VAL A 104 -1.26 15.29 -13.19
CA VAL A 104 -1.16 15.19 -11.72
C VAL A 104 -1.93 13.97 -11.21
N GLY A 105 -3.11 13.67 -11.77
CA GLY A 105 -3.85 12.43 -11.47
C GLY A 105 -3.05 11.16 -11.80
N GLN A 106 -2.35 11.13 -12.93
CA GLN A 106 -1.46 10.02 -13.30
C GLN A 106 -0.29 9.89 -12.33
N ALA A 107 0.35 11.00 -11.97
CA ALA A 107 1.46 11.01 -11.02
C ALA A 107 1.03 10.50 -9.64
N LEU A 108 -0.17 10.88 -9.18
CA LEU A 108 -0.72 10.39 -7.91
C LEU A 108 -0.96 8.87 -7.96
N ASN A 109 -1.53 8.35 -9.05
CA ASN A 109 -1.72 6.91 -9.21
C ASN A 109 -0.38 6.14 -9.23
N GLN A 110 0.65 6.68 -9.89
CA GLN A 110 1.99 6.08 -9.88
C GLN A 110 2.61 6.07 -8.48
N LEU A 111 2.42 7.15 -7.72
CA LEU A 111 2.88 7.24 -6.33
C LEU A 111 2.18 6.19 -5.47
N THR A 112 0.86 6.05 -5.58
CA THR A 112 0.09 5.02 -4.86
C THR A 112 0.56 3.61 -5.21
N ALA A 113 0.86 3.34 -6.47
CA ALA A 113 1.40 2.05 -6.91
C ALA A 113 2.75 1.74 -6.26
N LYS A 114 3.67 2.72 -6.20
CA LYS A 114 4.96 2.57 -5.51
C LYS A 114 4.81 2.33 -4.01
N ILE A 115 3.89 3.04 -3.34
CA ILE A 115 3.61 2.79 -1.91
C ILE A 115 3.17 1.33 -1.71
N LYS A 116 2.25 0.84 -2.54
CA LYS A 116 1.76 -0.53 -2.47
C LYS A 116 2.88 -1.56 -2.68
N GLU A 117 3.77 -1.31 -3.63
CA GLU A 117 4.94 -2.14 -3.88
C GLU A 117 5.87 -2.18 -2.66
N SER A 118 6.27 -1.02 -2.13
CA SER A 118 7.12 -0.94 -0.94
C SER A 118 6.48 -1.61 0.29
N MET A 119 5.17 -1.51 0.47
CA MET A 119 4.47 -2.22 1.55
C MET A 119 4.52 -3.74 1.38
N ASN A 120 4.41 -4.25 0.15
CA ASN A 120 4.53 -5.68 -0.14
C ASN A 120 5.96 -6.18 0.08
N GLU A 121 6.96 -5.41 -0.33
CA GLU A 121 8.36 -5.72 -0.05
C GLU A 121 8.63 -5.77 1.45
N LEU A 122 8.14 -4.79 2.21
CA LEU A 122 8.29 -4.75 3.67
C LEU A 122 7.65 -5.97 4.35
N LYS A 123 6.46 -6.40 3.90
CA LYS A 123 5.85 -7.66 4.35
C LYS A 123 6.74 -8.86 4.01
N GLY A 124 7.30 -8.89 2.81
CA GLY A 124 8.28 -9.89 2.40
C GLY A 124 9.48 -9.95 3.33
N TYR A 125 10.10 -8.81 3.66
CA TYR A 125 11.20 -8.74 4.62
C TYR A 125 10.78 -9.23 6.01
N GLY A 126 9.59 -8.87 6.50
CA GLY A 126 9.07 -9.37 7.78
C GLY A 126 9.01 -10.89 7.84
N THR A 127 8.51 -11.54 6.78
CA THR A 127 8.46 -13.00 6.70
C THR A 127 9.86 -13.63 6.65
N LYS A 128 10.80 -13.05 5.90
CA LYS A 128 12.19 -13.51 5.84
C LYS A 128 12.88 -13.38 7.20
N THR A 129 12.70 -12.26 7.89
CA THR A 129 13.25 -12.05 9.24
C THR A 129 12.70 -13.08 10.23
N ALA A 130 11.41 -13.40 10.18
CA ALA A 130 10.82 -14.43 11.03
C ALA A 130 11.43 -15.82 10.76
N GLN A 131 11.64 -16.18 9.48
CA GLN A 131 12.30 -17.43 9.11
C GLN A 131 13.77 -17.48 9.57
N ILE A 132 14.51 -16.39 9.38
CA ILE A 132 15.90 -16.27 9.85
C ILE A 132 15.97 -16.41 11.36
N ASN A 133 15.06 -15.79 12.11
CA ASN A 133 15.01 -15.93 13.57
C ASN A 133 14.78 -17.39 14.01
N LEU A 134 13.89 -18.13 13.35
CA LEU A 134 13.68 -19.55 13.61
C LEU A 134 14.95 -20.38 13.33
N GLU A 135 15.63 -20.09 12.22
CA GLU A 135 16.88 -20.76 11.86
C GLU A 135 18.00 -20.46 12.87
N ILE A 136 18.13 -19.20 13.31
CA ILE A 136 19.08 -18.81 14.37
C ILE A 136 18.77 -19.54 15.67
N GLN A 137 17.50 -19.65 16.06
CA GLN A 137 17.13 -20.40 17.27
C GLN A 137 17.54 -21.87 17.19
N LYS A 138 17.32 -22.53 16.05
CA LYS A 138 17.79 -23.91 15.84
C LYS A 138 19.30 -24.02 15.98
N ARG A 139 20.06 -23.09 15.40
CA ARG A 139 21.53 -23.06 15.53
C ARG A 139 22.00 -22.86 16.96
N ILE A 140 21.32 -22.01 17.74
CA ILE A 140 21.61 -21.80 19.16
C ILE A 140 21.37 -23.10 19.95
N VAL A 141 20.24 -23.79 19.71
CA VAL A 141 19.94 -25.08 20.38
C VAL A 141 21.00 -26.12 20.03
N ALA A 142 21.37 -26.25 18.76
CA ALA A 142 22.42 -27.17 18.32
C ALA A 142 23.77 -26.85 18.98
N MET A 143 24.18 -25.58 19.00
CA MET A 143 25.45 -25.15 19.58
C MET A 143 25.48 -25.33 21.10
N SER A 144 24.38 -25.02 21.79
CA SER A 144 24.22 -25.31 23.22
C SER A 144 24.32 -26.81 23.50
N GLY A 145 23.71 -27.65 22.67
CA GLY A 145 23.82 -29.10 22.78
C GLY A 145 25.27 -29.58 22.61
N MET A 146 25.99 -29.06 21.61
CA MET A 146 27.42 -29.39 21.40
C MET A 146 28.30 -28.98 22.59
N LEU A 147 28.08 -27.79 23.16
CA LEU A 147 28.83 -27.33 24.34
C LEU A 147 28.56 -28.22 25.57
N GLN A 148 27.31 -28.59 25.82
CA GLN A 148 26.94 -29.48 26.93
C GLN A 148 27.49 -30.89 26.74
N LEU A 149 27.47 -31.41 25.50
CA LEU A 149 28.14 -32.66 25.15
C LEU A 149 29.65 -32.61 25.43
N SER A 150 30.30 -31.51 25.05
CA SER A 150 31.73 -31.32 25.29
C SER A 150 32.09 -31.32 26.78
N ASP A 151 31.26 -30.69 27.63
CA ASP A 151 31.46 -30.73 29.10
C ASP A 151 31.26 -32.14 29.65
N LEU A 152 30.21 -32.88 29.21
CA LEU A 152 29.97 -34.25 29.66
C LEU A 152 31.10 -35.20 29.26
N ILE A 153 31.62 -35.12 28.04
CA ILE A 153 32.74 -35.98 27.58
C ILE A 153 34.03 -35.66 28.34
N SER A 154 34.20 -34.43 28.81
CA SER A 154 35.37 -34.00 29.57
C SER A 154 35.32 -34.44 31.05
N ARG A 155 34.21 -35.03 31.49
CA ARG A 155 34.00 -35.61 32.83
C ARG A 155 33.83 -37.12 32.71
N PRO A 156 33.94 -37.90 33.80
CA PRO A 156 33.52 -39.30 33.81
C PRO A 156 31.98 -39.41 33.76
N ALA A 157 31.36 -38.92 32.68
CA ALA A 157 29.92 -39.02 32.46
C ALA A 157 29.53 -40.41 31.93
N SER A 158 28.36 -40.87 32.33
CA SER A 158 27.81 -42.15 31.86
C SER A 158 27.28 -42.03 30.42
N LEU A 159 27.30 -43.14 29.67
CA LEU A 159 26.74 -43.19 28.31
C LEU A 159 25.24 -42.82 28.29
N GLU A 160 24.55 -43.06 29.41
CA GLU A 160 23.13 -42.74 29.61
C GLU A 160 22.88 -41.24 29.73
N GLU A 161 23.73 -40.49 30.44
CA GLU A 161 23.65 -39.02 30.51
C GLU A 161 23.86 -38.37 29.14
N ILE A 162 24.83 -38.87 28.37
CA ILE A 162 25.10 -38.42 27.00
C ILE A 162 23.89 -38.69 26.11
N ALA A 163 23.31 -39.90 26.19
CA ALA A 163 22.13 -40.27 25.41
C ALA A 163 20.89 -39.43 25.78
N ASN A 164 20.66 -39.16 27.06
CA ASN A 164 19.57 -38.30 27.54
C ASN A 164 19.70 -36.87 26.99
N LEU A 165 20.90 -36.29 27.08
CA LEU A 165 21.16 -34.96 26.55
C LEU A 165 20.95 -34.90 25.03
N CYS A 166 21.44 -35.89 24.29
CA CYS A 166 21.24 -35.99 22.84
C CYS A 166 19.75 -36.01 22.48
N VAL A 167 18.95 -36.85 23.15
CA VAL A 167 17.51 -36.95 22.87
C VAL A 167 16.79 -35.64 23.19
N GLU A 168 17.12 -34.96 24.29
CA GLU A 168 16.55 -33.66 24.64
C GLU A 168 16.84 -32.59 23.57
N LYS A 169 18.12 -32.44 23.16
CA LYS A 169 18.50 -31.42 22.18
C LYS A 169 17.98 -31.71 20.78
N LEU A 170 18.01 -32.99 20.37
CA LEU A 170 17.45 -33.42 19.09
C LEU A 170 15.92 -33.25 19.03
N GLN A 171 15.22 -33.46 20.14
CA GLN A 171 13.79 -33.18 20.24
C GLN A 171 13.50 -31.68 20.02
N GLY A 172 14.27 -30.80 20.66
CA GLY A 172 14.14 -29.35 20.49
C GLY A 172 14.42 -28.89 19.06
N LEU A 173 15.36 -29.54 18.36
CA LEU A 173 15.68 -29.25 16.95
C LEU A 173 14.64 -29.78 15.97
N ALA A 174 14.13 -30.99 16.21
CA ALA A 174 13.14 -31.66 15.36
C ALA A 174 11.72 -31.12 15.59
N GLY A 175 11.48 -30.34 16.65
CA GLY A 175 10.15 -29.87 17.02
C GLY A 175 9.19 -31.01 17.35
N SER A 176 9.72 -32.16 17.78
CA SER A 176 8.93 -33.37 18.02
C SER A 176 8.39 -33.38 19.44
N SER A 177 7.22 -33.98 19.68
CA SER A 177 6.69 -34.12 21.05
C SER A 177 7.36 -35.25 21.84
N LEU A 178 8.09 -36.13 21.14
CA LEU A 178 8.58 -37.40 21.66
C LEU A 178 9.93 -37.74 21.01
N GLY A 179 10.89 -38.20 21.81
CA GLY A 179 12.19 -38.70 21.35
C GLY A 179 12.67 -39.83 22.25
N PHE A 180 13.34 -40.83 21.69
CA PHE A 180 13.85 -41.96 22.46
C PHE A 180 15.09 -42.58 21.82
N PHE A 181 15.89 -43.25 22.64
CA PHE A 181 17.07 -44.02 22.24
C PHE A 181 16.88 -45.47 22.65
N LEU A 182 17.03 -46.40 21.69
CA LEU A 182 16.89 -47.83 21.90
C LEU A 182 18.21 -48.53 21.60
N ARG A 183 18.56 -49.51 22.44
CA ARG A 183 19.63 -50.46 22.17
C ARG A 183 19.01 -51.79 21.79
N ILE A 184 19.47 -52.39 20.70
CA ILE A 184 19.01 -53.71 20.25
C ILE A 184 20.21 -54.66 20.22
N GLU A 185 20.19 -55.71 21.04
CA GLU A 185 21.22 -56.76 21.11
C GLU A 185 20.51 -58.12 21.20
N ASP A 186 20.89 -59.07 20.33
CA ASP A 186 20.37 -60.46 20.33
C ASP A 186 18.84 -60.58 20.36
N GLY A 187 18.12 -59.65 19.69
CA GLY A 187 16.66 -59.61 19.66
C GLY A 187 16.00 -58.89 20.86
N ASN A 188 16.77 -58.52 21.88
CA ASN A 188 16.30 -57.72 23.01
C ASN A 188 16.35 -56.23 22.69
N MET A 189 15.21 -55.55 22.82
CA MET A 189 15.13 -54.09 22.72
C MET A 189 15.12 -53.48 24.12
N ALA A 190 16.08 -52.59 24.39
CA ALA A 190 16.21 -51.89 25.64
C ALA A 190 16.10 -50.37 25.43
N LEU A 191 15.11 -49.73 26.04
CA LEU A 191 14.98 -48.28 26.08
C LEU A 191 16.07 -47.67 26.98
N LYS A 192 16.90 -46.80 26.43
CA LYS A 192 18.06 -46.19 27.12
C LYS A 192 17.87 -44.72 27.45
N SER A 193 17.11 -44.00 26.64
CA SER A 193 16.76 -42.60 26.87
C SER A 193 15.37 -42.33 26.29
N ALA A 194 14.62 -41.46 26.95
CA ALA A 194 13.28 -41.08 26.54
C ALA A 194 12.96 -39.66 27.00
N TYR A 195 12.42 -38.86 26.09
CA TYR A 195 11.94 -37.51 26.35
C TYR A 195 10.51 -37.38 25.83
N GLY A 196 9.59 -36.84 26.65
CA GLY A 196 8.18 -36.68 26.30
C GLY A 196 7.35 -37.98 26.26
N MET A 197 7.93 -39.14 26.62
CA MET A 197 7.21 -40.41 26.75
C MET A 197 6.26 -40.41 27.96
N PRO A 198 4.97 -40.77 27.80
CA PRO A 198 4.09 -41.08 28.93
C PRO A 198 4.62 -42.27 29.73
N HIS A 199 4.57 -42.22 31.07
CA HIS A 199 5.17 -43.22 31.96
C HIS A 199 4.76 -44.68 31.71
N GLY A 200 3.59 -44.94 31.09
CA GLY A 200 3.16 -46.29 30.74
C GLY A 200 3.82 -46.88 29.49
N LEU A 201 4.26 -46.04 28.55
CA LEU A 201 4.83 -46.49 27.27
C LEU A 201 6.30 -46.90 27.42
N SER A 202 7.05 -46.19 28.29
CA SER A 202 8.48 -46.46 28.52
C SER A 202 8.74 -47.87 29.06
N ALA A 203 7.85 -48.40 29.90
CA ALA A 203 7.94 -49.75 30.44
C ALA A 203 7.59 -50.84 29.42
N SER A 204 6.71 -50.53 28.45
CA SER A 204 6.22 -51.49 27.46
C SER A 204 7.18 -51.76 26.29
N ILE A 205 8.18 -50.90 26.10
CA ILE A 205 9.14 -50.99 24.99
C ILE A 205 10.30 -51.95 25.30
N ASN A 206 10.56 -52.24 26.58
CA ASN A 206 11.52 -53.26 26.99
C ASN A 206 10.94 -54.66 26.70
N LEU A 207 11.13 -55.14 25.48
CA LEU A 207 10.82 -56.51 25.06
C LEU A 207 12.07 -57.37 25.28
N SER A 208 12.04 -58.17 26.34
CA SER A 208 12.94 -59.30 26.53
C SER A 208 12.35 -60.52 25.82
N GLY A 209 13.05 -61.01 24.79
CA GLY A 209 12.81 -62.33 24.20
C GLY A 209 13.28 -63.46 25.11
#